data_AF-A0ABD0Q9I0-F1
#
_entry.id   AF-A0ABD0Q9I0-F1
#
_cell.length_a   1.000
_cell.length_b   1.000
_cell.length_c   1.000
_cell.angle_alpha   90.00
_cell.angle_beta   90.00
_cell.angle_gamma   90.00
#
_symmetry.space_group_name_H-M   'P 1'
#
loop_
_entity.id
_entity.type
_entity.pdbx_description
1 polymer ?
#
loop_
_entity_poly.entity_id
_entity_poly.type
_entity_poly.pdbx_seq_one_letter_code
_entity_poly.pdbx_strand_id
1 'polypeptide(L)'
;FKKVDYSNNINPNWSVNVRALGSSNSKSGPQSKESKDFIRPKLVTVIRSGVKPRKAVRILLNKKTAHSFEQVLTDITDAIKLDSGVVKRIYTLEGKQ
;
A
#
# COMPACT_ATOMS: atom_id res chain seq x y z
N PHE A 1 29.11 -11.58 2.27
CA PHE A 1 28.45 -10.65 1.34
C PHE A 1 27.73 -11.44 0.26
N LYS A 2 26.41 -11.27 0.11
CA LYS A 2 25.63 -12.00 -0.90
C LYS A 2 25.59 -11.16 -2.17
N LYS A 3 26.21 -11.66 -3.24
CA LYS A 3 26.20 -10.98 -4.54
C LYS A 3 24.77 -11.05 -5.09
N VAL A 4 24.18 -9.89 -5.35
CA VAL A 4 22.85 -9.78 -5.95
C VAL A 4 23.08 -9.43 -7.41
N ASP A 5 22.73 -10.34 -8.31
CA ASP A 5 22.87 -10.14 -9.75
C ASP A 5 21.63 -9.41 -10.29
N TYR A 6 21.86 -8.20 -10.80
CA TYR A 6 20.81 -7.28 -11.27
C TYR A 6 20.39 -7.52 -12.74
N SER A 7 20.93 -8.55 -13.38
CA SER A 7 20.71 -8.85 -14.80
C SER A 7 19.29 -9.32 -15.15
N ASN A 8 18.45 -9.63 -14.16
CA ASN A 8 17.06 -10.04 -14.39
C ASN A 8 16.03 -8.89 -14.39
N ASN A 9 16.45 -7.62 -14.34
CA ASN A 9 15.55 -6.46 -14.27
C ASN A 9 15.15 -5.90 -15.66
N ILE A 10 15.06 -6.76 -16.68
CA ILE A 10 14.78 -6.35 -18.07
C ILE A 10 13.28 -6.15 -18.33
N ASN A 11 12.43 -6.44 -17.35
CA ASN A 11 11.00 -6.15 -17.42
C ASN A 11 10.56 -5.53 -16.10
N PRO A 12 10.48 -4.20 -16.00
CA PRO A 12 10.07 -3.56 -14.78
C PRO A 12 8.54 -3.77 -14.65
N ASN A 13 8.16 -4.77 -13.86
CA ASN A 13 6.77 -5.25 -13.71
C ASN A 13 5.85 -4.31 -12.90
N TRP A 14 6.25 -3.06 -12.68
CA TRP A 14 5.45 -2.05 -11.97
C TRP A 14 4.17 -1.69 -12.73
N SER A 15 4.03 -2.14 -13.97
CA SER A 15 2.81 -2.04 -14.76
C SER A 15 1.71 -2.94 -14.17
N VAL A 16 0.89 -2.32 -13.33
CA VAL A 16 -0.30 -2.88 -12.68
C VAL A 16 -1.43 -3.20 -13.69
N ASN A 17 -1.15 -3.87 -14.82
CA ASN A 17 -2.22 -4.45 -15.66
C ASN A 17 -1.80 -5.50 -16.71
N VAL A 18 -0.62 -6.12 -16.65
CA VAL A 18 -0.35 -7.22 -17.59
C VAL A 18 -1.01 -8.49 -17.07
N ARG A 19 -2.23 -8.75 -17.54
CA ARG A 19 -2.85 -10.07 -17.49
C ARG A 19 -1.96 -11.01 -18.32
N ALA A 20 -0.95 -11.60 -17.69
CA ALA A 20 -0.19 -12.69 -18.29
C ALA A 20 -1.10 -13.94 -18.26
N LEU A 21 -1.86 -14.12 -19.34
CA LEU A 21 -2.44 -15.39 -19.72
C LEU A 21 -1.26 -16.33 -20.02
N GLY A 22 -1.00 -17.33 -19.16
CA GLY A 22 0.09 -18.26 -19.40
C GLY A 22 0.41 -19.23 -18.26
N SER A 23 -0.23 -20.39 -18.32
CA SER A 23 0.25 -21.73 -17.91
C SER A 23 0.46 -22.14 -16.45
N SER A 24 -0.36 -23.13 -16.07
CA SER A 24 -0.05 -24.43 -15.44
C SER A 24 0.56 -24.50 -14.03
N ASN A 25 -0.34 -24.80 -13.08
CA ASN A 25 -0.31 -25.95 -12.17
C ASN A 25 1.02 -26.37 -11.49
N SER A 26 1.14 -26.10 -10.19
CA SER A 26 1.85 -26.98 -9.26
C SER A 26 1.24 -26.91 -7.86
N LYS A 27 0.67 -28.04 -7.41
CA LYS A 27 0.22 -28.29 -6.03
C LYS A 27 1.43 -28.34 -5.09
N SER A 28 1.40 -27.62 -3.97
CA SER A 28 2.25 -27.93 -2.81
C SER A 28 1.74 -27.27 -1.51
N GLY A 29 1.25 -28.11 -0.59
CA GLY A 29 1.32 -27.92 0.88
C GLY A 29 0.37 -26.94 1.57
N PRO A 30 -0.18 -27.29 2.76
CA PRO A 30 -0.83 -26.33 3.65
C PRO A 30 0.27 -25.59 4.45
N GLN A 31 1.14 -24.84 3.77
CA GLN A 31 1.91 -23.81 4.44
C GLN A 31 1.01 -22.57 4.50
N SER A 32 0.89 -22.03 5.72
CA SER A 32 0.32 -20.72 6.00
C SER A 32 0.53 -19.79 4.82
N LYS A 33 -0.57 -19.47 4.12
CA LYS A 33 -0.61 -18.40 3.11
C LYS A 33 -0.40 -17.09 3.85
N GLU A 34 0.82 -16.84 4.34
CA GLU A 34 1.26 -15.49 4.62
C GLU A 34 1.17 -14.76 3.29
N SER A 35 0.14 -13.94 3.20
CA SER A 35 -0.24 -13.21 2.02
C SER A 35 1.00 -12.43 1.58
N LYS A 36 1.47 -12.64 0.35
CA LYS A 36 2.61 -11.90 -0.26
C LYS A 36 2.34 -10.39 -0.44
N ASP A 37 1.35 -9.85 0.28
CA ASP A 37 0.97 -8.45 0.37
C ASP A 37 2.12 -7.55 0.86
N PHE A 38 3.12 -8.11 1.54
CA PHE A 38 4.31 -7.36 1.96
C PHE A 38 5.30 -7.07 0.82
N ILE A 39 5.20 -7.80 -0.28
CA ILE A 39 6.04 -7.60 -1.48
C ILE A 39 5.42 -6.53 -2.37
N ARG A 40 4.09 -6.33 -2.26
CA ARG A 40 3.31 -5.47 -3.15
C ARG A 40 2.78 -4.28 -2.36
N PRO A 41 3.44 -3.11 -2.40
CA PRO A 41 2.92 -1.92 -1.76
C PRO A 41 1.56 -1.54 -2.37
N LYS A 42 0.63 -1.07 -1.53
CA LYS A 42 -0.69 -0.62 -1.94
C LYS A 42 -0.70 0.90 -2.03
N LEU A 43 -1.15 1.44 -3.17
CA LEU A 43 -1.29 2.88 -3.36
C LEU A 43 -2.68 3.32 -2.90
N VAL A 44 -2.75 3.90 -1.71
CA VAL A 44 -3.99 4.37 -1.08
C VAL A 44 -4.12 5.87 -1.31
N THR A 45 -5.32 6.34 -1.64
CA THR A 45 -5.59 7.78 -1.75
C THR A 45 -6.40 8.22 -0.54
N VAL A 46 -5.86 9.16 0.23
CA VAL A 46 -6.52 9.72 1.41
C VAL A 46 -6.99 11.14 1.07
N ILE A 47 -8.24 11.43 1.42
CA ILE A 47 -8.88 12.72 1.14
C ILE A 47 -9.16 13.42 2.47
N ARG A 48 -8.73 14.68 2.59
CA ARG A 48 -9.06 15.50 3.75
C ARG A 48 -10.58 15.69 3.86
N SER A 49 -11.13 15.38 5.04
CA SER A 49 -12.52 15.71 5.37
C SER A 49 -12.68 17.22 5.63
N GLY A 50 -13.80 17.79 5.21
CA GLY A 50 -14.15 19.19 5.45
C GLY A 50 -14.51 20.01 4.20
N VAL A 51 -14.42 21.34 4.36
CA VAL A 51 -14.77 22.34 3.36
C VAL A 51 -13.72 22.42 2.24
N LYS A 52 -14.13 22.86 1.04
CA LYS A 52 -13.23 23.03 -0.10
C LYS A 52 -12.20 24.14 0.21
N PRO A 53 -10.94 24.02 -0.24
CA PRO A 53 -10.38 23.01 -1.17
C PRO A 53 -9.95 21.69 -0.49
N ARG A 54 -10.36 20.55 -1.07
CA ARG A 54 -10.00 19.21 -0.57
C ARG A 54 -8.75 18.69 -1.26
N LYS A 55 -7.63 18.65 -0.53
CA LYS A 55 -6.42 17.98 -1.01
C LYS A 55 -6.55 16.48 -0.84
N ALA A 56 -6.17 15.74 -1.89
CA ALA A 56 -6.06 14.29 -1.88
C ALA A 56 -4.58 13.92 -2.02
N VAL A 57 -4.11 12.99 -1.18
CA VAL A 57 -2.71 12.55 -1.15
C VAL A 57 -2.67 11.05 -1.39
N ARG A 58 -1.77 10.62 -2.27
CA ARG A 58 -1.55 9.20 -2.58
C ARG A 58 -0.36 8.71 -1.77
N ILE A 59 -0.55 7.65 -0.99
CA ILE A 59 0.43 7.09 -0.06
C ILE A 59 0.65 5.63 -0.42
N LEU A 60 1.91 5.22 -0.54
CA LEU A 60 2.29 3.82 -0.69
C LEU A 60 2.38 3.17 0.68
N LEU A 61 1.47 2.24 0.98
CA LEU A 61 1.49 1.47 2.22
C LEU A 61 2.02 0.07 1.95
N ASN A 62 3.06 -0.33 2.68
CA ASN A 62 3.58 -1.69 2.66
C ASN A 62 3.18 -2.41 3.97
N LYS A 63 2.61 -3.63 3.86
CA LYS A 63 2.23 -4.47 5.01
C LYS A 63 3.41 -4.80 5.95
N LYS A 64 4.66 -4.76 5.46
CA LYS A 64 5.89 -4.97 6.27
C LYS A 64 6.34 -3.75 7.07
N THR A 65 5.85 -2.56 6.74
CA THR A 65 6.28 -1.31 7.41
C THR A 65 5.14 -0.71 8.22
N ALA A 66 3.92 -0.81 7.71
CA ALA A 66 2.70 -0.33 8.34
C ALA A 66 2.10 -1.37 9.31
N HIS A 67 2.85 -1.71 10.37
CA HIS A 67 2.40 -2.70 11.35
C HIS A 67 1.48 -2.12 12.43
N SER A 68 1.66 -0.84 12.76
CA SER A 68 0.83 -0.14 13.75
C SER A 68 -0.13 0.83 13.06
N PHE A 69 -1.40 0.76 13.44
CA PHE A 69 -2.41 1.71 12.95
C PHE A 69 -2.06 3.15 13.35
N GLU A 70 -1.59 3.35 14.58
CA GLU A 70 -1.18 4.67 15.08
C GLU A 70 -0.02 5.26 14.27
N GLN A 71 0.97 4.44 13.91
CA GLN A 71 2.07 4.88 13.04
C GLN A 71 1.54 5.35 11.67
N VAL A 72 0.63 4.60 11.07
CA VAL A 72 0.02 4.98 9.79
C VAL A 72 -0.77 6.29 9.92
N LEU A 73 -1.47 6.51 11.02
CA LEU A 73 -2.18 7.77 11.26
C LEU A 73 -1.22 8.96 11.38
N THR A 74 -0.08 8.78 12.04
CA THR A 74 0.98 9.80 12.15
C THR A 74 1.57 10.13 10.78
N ASP A 75 1.94 9.10 9.99
CA ASP A 75 2.49 9.29 8.64
C ASP A 75 1.49 10.02 7.71
N ILE A 76 0.20 9.69 7.83
CA ILE A 76 -0.88 10.39 7.09
C ILE A 76 -1.02 11.84 7.56
N THR A 77 -0.88 12.10 8.86
CA THR A 77 -0.95 13.45 9.44
C THR A 77 0.12 14.35 8.85
N ASP A 78 1.36 13.87 8.81
CA ASP A 78 2.51 14.60 8.27
C ASP A 78 2.34 14.89 6.77
N ALA A 79 1.73 13.95 6.03
CA ALA A 79 1.50 14.07 4.60
C ALA A 79 0.38 15.06 4.23
N ILE A 80 -0.72 15.12 4.99
CA ILE A 80 -1.91 15.92 4.65
C ILE A 80 -1.89 17.31 5.30
N LYS A 81 -1.16 17.48 6.43
CA LYS A 81 -1.07 18.73 7.21
C LYS A 81 -2.45 19.35 7.46
N LEU A 82 -3.22 18.73 8.36
CA LEU A 82 -4.53 19.27 8.74
C LEU A 82 -4.36 20.50 9.64
N ASP A 83 -5.14 21.55 9.38
CA ASP A 83 -5.19 22.74 10.25
C ASP A 83 -5.70 22.41 11.67
N SER A 84 -6.47 21.31 11.79
CA SER A 84 -7.01 20.79 13.05
C SER A 84 -6.00 19.95 13.85
N GLY A 85 -4.78 19.74 13.33
CA GLY A 85 -3.76 18.91 13.96
C GLY A 85 -3.75 17.46 13.48
N VAL A 86 -3.83 16.50 14.41
CA VAL A 86 -3.54 15.08 14.15
C VAL A 86 -4.76 14.30 13.65
N VAL A 87 -4.54 13.37 12.71
CA VAL A 87 -5.57 12.43 12.23
C VAL A 87 -5.86 11.39 13.33
N LYS A 88 -7.10 11.36 13.83
CA LYS A 88 -7.55 10.36 14.83
C LYS A 88 -8.46 9.27 14.26
N ARG A 89 -9.16 9.56 13.17
CA ARG A 89 -10.15 8.67 12.54
C ARG A 89 -10.05 8.76 11.04
N ILE A 90 -10.20 7.63 10.37
CA ILE A 90 -10.28 7.50 8.92
C ILE A 90 -11.59 6.81 8.60
N TYR A 91 -12.18 7.19 7.48
CA TYR A 91 -13.38 6.57 6.95
C TYR A 91 -13.13 6.15 5.51
N THR A 92 -13.78 5.08 5.09
CA THR A 92 -13.85 4.71 3.67
C THR A 92 -14.74 5.70 2.92
N LEU A 93 -14.78 5.61 1.59
CA LEU A 93 -15.65 6.47 0.76
C LEU A 93 -17.14 6.24 1.06
N GLU A 94 -17.47 5.06 1.58
CA GLU A 94 -18.80 4.64 2.02
C GLU A 94 -19.11 5.05 3.46
N GLY A 95 -18.19 5.72 4.16
CA GLY A 95 -18.38 6.22 5.52
C GLY A 95 -18.19 5.19 6.64
N LYS A 96 -17.65 4.01 6.33
CA LYS A 96 -17.30 3.00 7.36
C LYS A 96 -15.96 3.35 7.99
N GLN A 97 -15.84 3.09 9.29
CA GLN A 97 -14.57 3.21 10.03
C GLN A 97 -13.78 1.90 9.96
#